data_AF-A0A7Y4XI06-F1
#
_entry.id   AF-A0A7Y4XI06-F1
#
_cell.length_a   1.000
_cell.length_b   1.000
_cell.length_c   1.000
_cell.angle_alpha   90.00
_cell.angle_beta   90.00
_cell.angle_gamma   90.00
#
_symmetry.space_group_name_H-M   'P 1'
#
loop_
_entity.id
_entity.type
_entity.pdbx_description
1 polymer ?
#
loop_
_entity_poly.entity_id
_entity_poly.type
_entity_poly.pdbx_seq_one_letter_code
_entity_poly.pdbx_strand_id
1 'polypeptide(L)'
;MATDVDTASLTYAVGTTAVPTKGSVLVNGDGTYSYTPALNANGTDTFSYTVTDGTTTVEKTITVTITPVNDAPVAADGTATTNEDTVLNGTLPVATDVDTASLTYAVGTTAVPTKGSVLVNGDGTYSYTPGVERQRHRHVQLHGNGRHHDGRKDHHGDDHAGERCACCG
;
A
#
# COMPACT_ATOMS: atom_id res chain seq x y z
N MET A 1 -2.85 42.73 24.76
CA MET A 1 -4.09 42.99 25.50
C MET A 1 -4.52 44.42 25.25
N ALA A 2 -5.82 44.67 25.14
CA ALA A 2 -6.34 46.04 24.97
C ALA A 2 -6.35 46.77 26.32
N THR A 3 -6.33 48.10 26.25
CA THR A 3 -6.38 49.01 27.40
C THR A 3 -7.34 50.14 27.09
N ASP A 4 -8.05 50.61 28.09
CA ASP A 4 -8.93 51.77 28.03
C ASP A 4 -8.59 52.73 29.17
N VAL A 5 -8.64 54.04 28.91
CA VAL A 5 -8.20 55.07 29.88
C VAL A 5 -9.33 55.49 30.83
N ASP A 6 -10.58 55.27 30.43
CA ASP A 6 -11.77 55.71 31.14
C ASP A 6 -12.44 54.55 31.90
N THR A 7 -12.18 53.31 31.50
CA THR A 7 -12.76 52.09 32.06
C THR A 7 -11.72 50.98 32.26
N ALA A 8 -11.93 50.16 33.28
CA ALA A 8 -11.10 48.97 33.52
C ALA A 8 -11.72 47.67 32.96
N SER A 9 -12.98 47.71 32.54
CA SER A 9 -13.74 46.52 32.14
C SER A 9 -13.89 46.47 30.62
N LEU A 10 -13.24 45.50 29.99
CA LEU A 10 -13.34 45.24 28.56
C LEU A 10 -13.98 43.88 28.31
N THR A 11 -14.90 43.82 27.34
CA THR A 11 -15.51 42.57 26.88
C THR A 11 -15.15 42.32 25.42
N TYR A 12 -14.87 41.06 25.09
CA TYR A 12 -14.47 40.63 23.74
C TYR A 12 -15.52 39.72 23.10
N ALA A 13 -15.61 39.75 21.77
CA ALA A 13 -16.46 38.82 21.01
C ALA A 13 -15.88 38.57 19.61
N VAL A 14 -16.41 37.56 18.92
CA VAL A 14 -16.06 37.31 17.51
C VAL A 14 -16.55 38.47 16.65
N GLY A 15 -15.69 38.93 15.74
CA GLY A 15 -16.02 39.96 14.77
C GLY A 15 -16.67 39.38 13.52
N THR A 16 -17.05 40.26 12.60
CA THR A 16 -17.75 39.88 11.36
C THR A 16 -17.06 40.37 10.09
N THR A 17 -16.07 41.27 10.22
CA THR A 17 -15.32 41.80 9.07
C THR A 17 -14.34 40.80 8.46
N ALA A 18 -13.87 39.82 9.23
CA ALA A 18 -13.08 38.71 8.72
C ALA A 18 -13.59 37.39 9.34
N VAL A 19 -14.21 36.56 8.51
CA VAL A 19 -14.68 35.23 8.88
C VAL A 19 -13.65 34.22 8.39
N PRO A 20 -13.11 33.35 9.27
CA PRO A 20 -12.11 32.37 8.89
C PRO A 20 -12.68 31.38 7.87
N THR A 21 -11.85 31.00 6.90
CA THR A 21 -12.25 30.06 5.81
C THR A 21 -11.58 28.70 5.93
N LYS A 22 -10.55 28.58 6.77
CA LYS A 22 -9.72 27.38 6.94
C LYS A 22 -9.86 26.75 8.33
N GLY A 23 -10.84 27.21 9.09
CA GLY A 23 -11.09 26.74 10.44
C GLY A 23 -12.27 27.46 11.07
N SER A 24 -12.42 27.27 12.37
CA SER A 24 -13.43 27.94 13.18
C SER A 24 -12.76 28.62 14.38
N VAL A 25 -13.38 29.70 14.86
CA VAL A 25 -12.88 30.46 16.00
C VAL A 25 -13.96 30.62 17.06
N LEU A 26 -13.55 30.49 18.33
CA LEU A 26 -14.30 30.91 19.49
C LEU A 26 -13.52 32.04 20.18
N VAL A 27 -14.17 33.19 20.40
CA VAL A 27 -13.61 34.30 21.20
C VAL A 27 -14.43 34.42 22.48
N ASN A 28 -13.77 34.34 23.62
CA ASN A 28 -14.39 34.46 24.94
C ASN A 28 -14.42 35.93 25.39
N GLY A 29 -15.34 36.27 26.29
CA GLY A 29 -15.52 37.62 26.81
C GLY A 29 -14.30 38.22 27.52
N ASP A 30 -13.37 37.37 27.99
CA ASP A 30 -12.12 37.77 28.64
C ASP A 30 -10.95 38.03 27.66
N GLY A 31 -11.19 37.86 26.36
CA GLY A 31 -10.20 38.05 25.31
C GLY A 31 -9.34 36.83 25.00
N THR A 32 -9.57 35.69 25.68
CA THR A 32 -9.01 34.41 25.24
C THR A 32 -9.74 33.91 23.99
N TYR A 33 -9.06 33.17 23.13
CA TYR A 33 -9.66 32.58 21.94
C TYR A 33 -9.12 31.18 21.67
N SER A 34 -9.89 30.39 20.95
CA SER A 34 -9.49 29.08 20.43
C SER A 34 -9.76 29.04 18.93
N TYR A 35 -8.75 28.65 18.16
CA TYR A 35 -8.87 28.45 16.71
C TYR A 35 -8.69 26.97 16.41
N THR A 36 -9.64 26.38 15.69
CA THR A 36 -9.60 24.97 15.27
C THR A 36 -9.50 24.93 13.73
N PRO A 37 -8.32 24.60 13.16
CA PRO A 37 -8.18 24.39 11.73
C PRO A 37 -9.14 23.30 11.23
N ALA A 38 -9.64 23.45 10.01
CA ALA A 38 -10.35 22.37 9.32
C ALA A 38 -9.37 21.25 8.95
N LEU A 39 -9.90 20.04 8.73
CA LEU A 39 -9.09 18.89 8.31
C LEU A 39 -8.35 19.23 7.00
N ASN A 40 -7.05 18.92 6.95
CA ASN A 40 -6.15 19.15 5.82
C ASN A 40 -5.96 20.63 5.42
N ALA A 41 -6.38 21.57 6.29
CA ALA A 41 -6.14 22.98 6.06
C ALA A 41 -4.68 23.35 6.30
N ASN A 42 -4.14 24.22 5.45
CA ASN A 42 -2.80 24.79 5.62
C ASN A 42 -2.72 26.22 5.07
N GLY A 43 -1.62 26.91 5.37
CA GLY A 43 -1.37 28.29 4.98
C GLY A 43 -2.06 29.33 5.87
N THR A 44 -2.21 30.54 5.36
CA THR A 44 -2.75 31.66 6.14
C THR A 44 -4.28 31.67 6.16
N ASP A 45 -4.85 32.00 7.32
CA ASP A 45 -6.27 32.33 7.53
C ASP A 45 -6.38 33.59 8.39
N THR A 46 -7.57 34.17 8.51
CA THR A 46 -7.78 35.39 9.30
C THR A 46 -9.17 35.39 9.91
N PHE A 47 -9.26 35.82 11.17
CA PHE A 47 -10.54 36.13 11.81
C PHE A 47 -10.49 37.53 12.44
N SER A 48 -11.65 38.15 12.62
CA SER A 48 -11.77 39.40 13.37
C SER A 48 -12.37 39.18 14.76
N TYR A 49 -12.08 40.10 15.67
CA TYR A 49 -12.64 40.15 17.02
C TYR A 49 -13.01 41.59 17.36
N THR A 50 -14.04 41.77 18.19
CA THR A 50 -14.43 43.06 18.75
C THR A 50 -13.97 43.17 20.21
N VAL A 51 -13.70 44.40 20.64
CA VAL A 51 -13.54 44.73 22.06
C VAL A 51 -14.38 45.97 22.37
N THR A 52 -15.06 45.97 23.51
CA THR A 52 -15.90 47.08 23.97
C THR A 52 -15.71 47.36 25.46
N ASP A 53 -15.77 48.65 25.81
CA ASP A 53 -15.85 49.18 27.17
C ASP A 53 -17.31 49.36 27.67
N GLY A 54 -18.29 48.95 26.85
CA GLY A 54 -19.72 49.16 27.09
C GLY A 54 -20.30 50.44 26.46
N THR A 55 -19.46 51.32 25.93
CA THR A 55 -19.84 52.57 25.24
C THR A 55 -19.41 52.55 23.78
N THR A 56 -18.13 52.26 23.54
CA THR A 56 -17.51 52.17 22.22
C THR A 56 -17.11 50.74 21.92
N THR A 57 -17.21 50.34 20.65
CA THR A 57 -16.72 49.04 20.17
C THR A 57 -15.73 49.27 19.05
N VAL A 58 -14.60 48.58 19.10
CA VAL A 58 -13.63 48.53 18.00
C VAL A 58 -13.43 47.10 17.52
N GLU A 59 -13.15 46.94 16.24
CA GLU A 59 -12.89 45.64 15.62
C GLU A 59 -11.45 45.57 15.13
N LYS A 60 -10.81 44.40 15.31
CA LYS A 60 -9.43 44.11 14.94
C LYS A 60 -9.34 42.71 14.33
N THR A 61 -8.22 42.42 13.65
CA THR A 61 -7.98 41.15 12.99
C THR A 61 -6.81 40.40 13.61
N ILE A 62 -6.90 39.07 13.57
CA ILE A 62 -5.81 38.15 13.90
C ILE A 62 -5.55 37.28 12.67
N THR A 63 -4.29 37.25 12.24
CA THR A 63 -3.81 36.35 11.20
C THR A 63 -3.31 35.06 11.83
N VAL A 64 -3.79 33.93 11.33
CA VAL A 64 -3.38 32.59 11.76
C VAL A 64 -2.57 31.95 10.63
N THR A 65 -1.43 31.35 10.95
CA THR A 65 -0.64 30.56 10.01
C THR A 65 -0.74 29.09 10.40
N ILE A 66 -1.33 28.28 9.52
CA ILE A 66 -1.49 26.83 9.70
C ILE A 66 -0.33 26.14 8.98
N THR A 67 0.57 25.53 9.73
CA THR A 67 1.69 24.78 9.17
C THR A 67 1.17 23.46 8.60
N PRO A 68 1.46 23.12 7.32
CA PRO A 68 1.08 21.83 6.76
C PRO A 68 1.81 20.70 7.49
N VAL A 69 1.13 19.58 7.67
CA VAL A 69 1.69 18.31 8.15
C VAL A 69 1.44 17.30 7.06
N ASN A 70 2.48 16.59 6.63
CA ASN A 70 2.36 15.60 5.56
C ASN A 70 1.59 14.37 6.03
N ASP A 71 0.46 14.09 5.40
CA ASP A 71 -0.32 12.88 5.52
C ASP A 71 0.30 11.74 4.71
N ALA A 72 0.10 10.51 5.17
CA ALA A 72 0.58 9.33 4.44
C ALA A 72 -0.35 8.99 3.25
N PRO A 73 0.18 8.44 2.15
CA PRO A 73 -0.66 7.93 1.08
C PRO A 73 -1.60 6.83 1.58
N VAL A 74 -2.81 6.81 1.04
CA VAL A 74 -3.84 5.81 1.33
C VAL A 74 -4.11 5.00 0.06
N ALA A 75 -4.11 3.67 0.17
CA ALA A 75 -4.42 2.75 -0.91
C ALA A 75 -5.29 1.58 -0.41
N ALA A 76 -6.05 0.97 -1.31
CA ALA A 76 -6.83 -0.24 -1.01
C ALA A 76 -6.02 -1.52 -1.28
N ASP A 77 -6.39 -2.61 -0.62
CA ASP A 77 -5.86 -3.93 -0.93
C ASP A 77 -6.31 -4.39 -2.33
N GLY A 78 -5.41 -5.07 -3.04
CA GLY A 78 -5.68 -5.70 -4.33
C GLY A 78 -5.76 -7.21 -4.22
N THR A 79 -6.49 -7.84 -5.13
CA THR A 79 -6.45 -9.29 -5.35
C THR A 79 -6.29 -9.58 -6.82
N ALA A 80 -5.55 -10.63 -7.14
CA ALA A 80 -5.40 -11.10 -8.51
C ALA A 80 -5.14 -12.61 -8.51
N THR A 81 -5.45 -13.25 -9.63
CA THR A 81 -5.18 -14.67 -9.87
C THR A 81 -4.57 -14.83 -11.25
N THR A 82 -3.74 -15.85 -11.40
CA THR A 82 -3.18 -16.28 -12.68
C THR A 82 -2.98 -17.79 -12.62
N ASN A 83 -2.97 -18.44 -13.77
CA ASN A 83 -2.59 -19.84 -13.84
C ASN A 83 -1.09 -19.97 -13.54
N GLU A 84 -0.69 -21.16 -13.11
CA GLU A 84 0.73 -21.52 -13.05
C GLU A 84 1.41 -21.27 -14.40
N ASP A 85 2.71 -20.96 -14.32
CA ASP A 85 3.59 -20.70 -15.46
C ASP A 85 3.12 -19.57 -16.41
N THR A 86 2.14 -18.77 -15.98
CA THR A 86 1.59 -17.65 -16.75
C THR A 86 1.90 -16.33 -16.07
N VAL A 87 2.68 -15.48 -16.74
CA VAL A 87 2.99 -14.12 -16.25
C VAL A 87 1.70 -13.31 -16.15
N LEU A 88 1.50 -12.70 -14.98
CA LEU A 88 0.42 -11.78 -14.73
C LEU A 88 0.93 -10.36 -14.81
N ASN A 89 0.32 -9.54 -15.65
CA ASN A 89 0.52 -8.11 -15.66
C ASN A 89 -0.74 -7.41 -15.16
N GLY A 90 -0.57 -6.37 -14.37
CA GLY A 90 -1.69 -5.63 -13.81
C GLY A 90 -1.29 -4.25 -13.32
N THR A 91 -2.27 -3.58 -12.73
CA THR A 91 -2.10 -2.28 -12.08
C THR A 91 -2.56 -2.40 -10.65
N LEU A 92 -1.79 -1.83 -9.72
CA LEU A 92 -2.15 -1.73 -8.31
C LEU A 92 -3.39 -0.83 -8.15
N PRO A 93 -4.19 -1.04 -7.07
CA PRO A 93 -5.24 -0.10 -6.72
C PRO A 93 -4.71 1.32 -6.61
N VAL A 94 -5.51 2.29 -7.06
CA VAL A 94 -5.12 3.70 -7.04
C VAL A 94 -4.93 4.15 -5.59
N ALA A 95 -3.75 4.68 -5.32
CA ALA A 95 -3.43 5.40 -4.10
C ALA A 95 -3.78 6.89 -4.24
N THR A 96 -4.14 7.50 -3.12
CA THR A 96 -4.39 8.93 -3.01
C THR A 96 -3.63 9.50 -1.82
N ASP A 97 -3.21 10.75 -1.93
CA ASP A 97 -2.58 11.49 -0.86
C ASP A 97 -3.15 12.91 -0.91
N VAL A 98 -3.43 13.49 0.25
CA VAL A 98 -4.14 14.77 0.34
C VAL A 98 -3.20 15.96 0.16
N ASP A 99 -1.90 15.78 0.37
CA ASP A 99 -0.89 16.82 0.23
C ASP A 99 -0.23 16.81 -1.14
N THR A 100 -0.13 15.64 -1.78
CA THR A 100 0.53 15.50 -3.09
C THR A 100 -0.22 14.61 -4.06
N ALA A 101 -0.24 15.02 -5.33
CA ALA A 101 -0.69 14.18 -6.43
C ALA A 101 0.42 13.26 -6.99
N SER A 102 1.68 13.53 -6.64
CA SER A 102 2.82 12.76 -7.13
C SER A 102 3.13 11.62 -6.16
N LEU A 103 2.78 10.40 -6.57
CA LEU A 103 3.00 9.17 -5.82
C LEU A 103 3.90 8.22 -6.62
N THR A 104 4.60 7.33 -5.91
CA THR A 104 5.42 6.28 -6.51
C THR A 104 5.13 4.95 -5.83
N TYR A 105 4.92 3.91 -6.63
CA TYR A 105 4.68 2.56 -6.14
C TYR A 105 5.97 1.74 -6.08
N ALA A 106 6.04 0.82 -5.12
CA ALA A 106 7.16 -0.11 -4.98
C ALA A 106 6.70 -1.43 -4.37
N VAL A 107 7.54 -2.46 -4.48
CA VAL A 107 7.30 -3.77 -3.85
C VAL A 107 7.40 -3.61 -2.32
N GLY A 108 6.38 -4.05 -1.60
CA GLY A 108 6.39 -4.10 -0.14
C GLY A 108 7.38 -5.13 0.41
N THR A 109 7.88 -4.91 1.62
CA THR A 109 8.92 -5.76 2.25
C THR A 109 8.36 -6.76 3.26
N THR A 110 7.09 -6.62 3.66
CA THR A 110 6.45 -7.44 4.70
C THR A 110 5.91 -8.76 4.18
N ALA A 111 5.48 -8.81 2.92
CA ALA A 111 4.94 -10.01 2.28
C ALA A 111 5.53 -10.15 0.87
N VAL A 112 6.69 -10.81 0.78
CA VAL A 112 7.37 -11.06 -0.50
C VAL A 112 6.86 -12.38 -1.08
N PRO A 113 6.58 -12.46 -2.39
CA PRO A 113 6.11 -13.70 -3.00
C PRO A 113 7.09 -14.86 -2.80
N THR A 114 6.57 -16.01 -2.33
CA THR A 114 7.37 -17.25 -2.16
C THR A 114 7.23 -18.23 -3.31
N LYS A 115 6.30 -17.97 -4.24
CA LYS A 115 5.94 -18.84 -5.39
C LYS A 115 6.25 -18.20 -6.74
N GLY A 116 7.08 -17.18 -6.75
CA GLY A 116 7.41 -16.40 -7.93
C GLY A 116 8.15 -15.13 -7.55
N SER A 117 8.25 -14.21 -8.50
CA SER A 117 8.83 -12.89 -8.30
C SER A 117 7.88 -11.82 -8.81
N VAL A 118 7.91 -10.65 -8.18
CA VAL A 118 7.14 -9.48 -8.60
C VAL A 118 8.07 -8.31 -8.89
N LEU A 119 7.79 -7.60 -9.98
CA LEU A 119 8.34 -6.28 -10.28
C LEU A 119 7.18 -5.27 -10.24
N VAL A 120 7.35 -4.18 -9.48
CA VAL A 120 6.40 -3.05 -9.45
C VAL A 120 7.12 -1.83 -10.00
N ASN A 121 6.50 -1.17 -10.98
CA ASN A 121 6.98 0.09 -11.53
C ASN A 121 6.43 1.26 -10.71
N GLY A 122 7.12 2.40 -10.76
CA GLY A 122 6.74 3.60 -10.01
C GLY A 122 5.36 4.16 -10.38
N ASP A 123 4.84 3.81 -11.56
CA ASP A 123 3.51 4.19 -12.04
C ASP A 123 2.37 3.28 -11.53
N GLY A 124 2.69 2.26 -10.74
CA GLY A 124 1.73 1.31 -10.18
C GLY A 124 1.42 0.12 -11.08
N THR A 125 2.00 0.04 -12.28
CA THR A 125 1.97 -1.21 -13.06
C THR A 125 2.89 -2.25 -12.46
N TYR A 126 2.52 -3.53 -12.56
CA TYR A 126 3.33 -4.62 -12.04
C TYR A 126 3.34 -5.84 -12.97
N SER A 127 4.38 -6.65 -12.84
CA SER A 127 4.50 -7.96 -13.46
C SER A 127 4.84 -9.00 -12.41
N TYR A 128 3.99 -10.02 -12.27
CA TYR A 128 4.23 -11.19 -11.43
C TYR A 128 4.56 -12.39 -12.32
N THR A 129 5.73 -13.00 -12.08
CA THR A 129 6.18 -14.21 -12.76
C THR A 129 6.11 -15.38 -11.76
N PRO A 130 5.16 -16.32 -11.92
CA PRO A 130 5.17 -17.56 -11.16
C PRO A 130 6.52 -18.28 -11.32
N GLY A 131 7.02 -18.88 -10.24
CA GLY A 131 8.20 -19.72 -10.31
C GLY A 131 7.88 -20.96 -11.13
N VAL A 132 8.80 -21.36 -12.01
CA VAL A 132 8.65 -22.61 -12.76
C VAL A 132 8.53 -23.77 -11.79
N GLU A 133 7.48 -24.58 -11.91
CA GLU A 133 7.50 -25.87 -11.22
C GLU A 133 8.61 -26.68 -11.88
N ARG A 134 9.58 -27.15 -11.08
CA ARG A 134 10.47 -28.19 -11.57
C ARG A 134 9.59 -29.42 -11.74
N GLN A 135 8.98 -29.57 -12.90
CA GLN A 135 8.37 -30.80 -13.36
C GLN A 135 9.40 -31.89 -13.11
N ARG A 136 9.29 -32.60 -11.98
CA ARG A 136 10.03 -33.84 -11.76
C ARG A 136 9.33 -34.88 -12.61
N HIS A 137 9.40 -34.71 -13.93
CA HIS A 137 9.50 -35.86 -14.80
C HIS A 137 10.86 -36.46 -14.48
N ARG A 138 10.90 -37.24 -13.39
CA ARG A 138 12.00 -38.17 -13.16
C ARG A 138 11.99 -39.09 -14.36
N HIS A 139 12.86 -38.78 -15.31
CA HIS A 139 13.45 -39.78 -16.18
C HIS A 139 14.16 -40.75 -15.24
N VAL A 140 13.44 -41.76 -14.76
CA VAL A 140 14.07 -42.91 -14.12
C VAL A 140 14.67 -43.72 -15.27
N GLN A 141 15.86 -43.34 -15.69
CA GLN A 141 16.77 -44.27 -16.34
C GLN A 141 17.11 -45.30 -15.25
N LEU A 142 16.40 -46.43 -15.23
CA LEU A 142 16.82 -47.59 -14.43
C LEU A 142 18.10 -48.15 -15.08
N HIS A 143 19.24 -47.59 -14.71
CA HIS A 143 20.51 -48.29 -14.85
C HIS A 143 20.72 -49.14 -13.60
N GLY A 144 20.83 -50.45 -13.82
CA GLY A 144 21.46 -51.37 -12.89
C GLY A 144 20.63 -52.59 -12.55
N ASN A 145 20.87 -53.70 -13.25
CA ASN A 145 21.28 -54.94 -12.60
C ASN A 145 21.95 -55.85 -13.63
N GLY A 146 23.25 -56.02 -13.49
CA GLY A 146 24.09 -56.79 -14.39
C GLY A 146 23.89 -58.30 -14.31
N ARG A 147 24.48 -58.97 -15.29
CA ARG A 147 25.42 -60.09 -15.08
C ARG A 147 26.06 -60.44 -16.43
N HIS A 148 27.31 -60.01 -16.59
CA HIS A 148 28.23 -60.56 -17.59
C HIS A 148 28.56 -61.99 -17.15
N HIS A 149 28.09 -62.99 -17.90
CA HIS A 149 28.63 -64.34 -17.82
C HIS A 149 29.54 -64.54 -19.04
N ASP A 150 30.84 -64.48 -18.83
CA ASP A 150 31.83 -65.02 -19.75
C ASP A 150 32.31 -66.37 -19.19
N GLY A 151 32.09 -67.42 -19.97
CA GLY A 151 32.37 -68.80 -19.64
C GLY A 151 32.47 -69.63 -20.91
N ARG A 152 33.69 -69.68 -21.47
CA ARG A 152 34.27 -70.65 -22.44
C ARG A 152 33.39 -71.78 -23.00
N LYS A 153 33.26 -71.75 -24.33
CA LYS A 153 33.70 -72.74 -25.33
C LYS A 153 33.69 -74.26 -25.02
N ASP A 154 32.90 -74.96 -25.86
CA ASP A 154 33.19 -76.17 -26.65
C ASP A 154 32.60 -77.53 -26.20
N HIS A 155 32.05 -78.23 -27.22
CA HIS A 155 31.77 -79.67 -27.40
C HIS A 155 30.31 -80.20 -27.28
N HIS A 156 29.77 -80.49 -28.48
CA HIS A 156 29.18 -81.77 -28.96
C HIS A 156 27.94 -82.39 -28.27
N GLY A 157 26.96 -82.78 -29.11
CA GLY A 157 26.10 -83.95 -28.86
C GLY A 157 24.59 -83.69 -28.79
N ASP A 158 23.94 -83.88 -29.94
CA ASP A 158 22.77 -84.75 -30.19
C ASP A 158 21.47 -84.73 -29.36
N ASP A 159 20.40 -84.87 -30.15
CA ASP A 159 19.16 -85.61 -29.90
C ASP A 159 17.93 -84.98 -29.20
N HIS A 160 16.98 -84.67 -30.09
CA HIS A 160 15.60 -85.21 -30.15
C HIS A 160 14.51 -84.83 -29.13
N ALA A 161 13.35 -84.49 -29.74
CA ALA A 161 11.96 -84.56 -29.27
C ALA A 161 11.53 -83.53 -28.21
N GLY A 162 10.34 -82.93 -28.21
CA GLY A 162 9.10 -83.12 -28.98
C GLY A 162 7.98 -82.31 -28.29
N GLU A 163 6.91 -82.05 -29.04
CA GLU A 163 5.53 -81.76 -28.58
C GLU A 163 5.26 -80.43 -27.82
N ARG A 164 4.55 -79.43 -28.37
CA ARG A 164 3.11 -79.30 -28.73
C ARG A 164 2.11 -79.82 -27.68
N CYS A 165 1.46 -78.89 -26.96
CA CYS A 165 0.00 -78.76 -26.73
C CYS A 165 -0.25 -77.70 -25.64
N ALA A 166 -1.02 -76.63 -25.91
CA ALA A 166 -2.47 -76.47 -25.62
C ALA A 166 -2.74 -76.30 -24.10
N CYS A 167 -3.60 -75.42 -23.58
CA CYS A 167 -4.79 -74.75 -24.11
C CYS A 167 -5.28 -73.67 -23.11
N CYS A 168 -6.41 -73.02 -23.45
CA CYS A 168 -7.28 -72.06 -22.72
C CYS A 168 -6.94 -70.57 -22.91
N GLY A 169 -7.79 -69.75 -23.55
CA GLY A 169 -9.14 -69.98 -24.08
C GLY A 169 -9.62 -68.79 -24.91
#